data_AF-A0A6V7I772-F1
#
_entry.id   AF-A0A6V7I772-F1
#
_cell.length_a   1.000
_cell.length_b   1.000
_cell.length_c   1.000
_cell.angle_alpha   90.00
_cell.angle_beta   90.00
_cell.angle_gamma   90.00
#
_symmetry.space_group_name_H-M   'P 1'
#
loop_
_entity.id
_entity.type
_entity.pdbx_description
1 polymer ?
#
loop_
_entity_poly.entity_id
_entity_poly.type
_entity_poly.pdbx_seq_one_letter_code
_entity_poly.pdbx_strand_id
1 'polypeptide(L)' 'EGNDPEDYSKLTYKKLLQETCMFANVLKSKGVQKGDRVAIYMPMILELPVAMLACTRIGAVHSVV' A
#
# COMPACT_ATOMS: atom_id res chain seq x y z
N GLU A 1 -5.97 9.58 11.93
CA GLU A 1 -7.28 9.03 12.35
C GLU A 1 -8.33 10.08 11.98
N GLY A 2 -9.28 9.73 11.12
CA GLY A 2 -10.33 10.66 10.66
C GLY A 2 -11.37 10.89 11.74
N ASN A 3 -10.99 11.56 12.83
CA ASN A 3 -11.90 11.97 13.89
C ASN A 3 -12.58 13.32 13.60
N ASP A 4 -12.16 14.01 12.53
CA ASP A 4 -12.78 15.23 12.04
C ASP A 4 -13.49 14.94 10.70
N PRO A 5 -14.80 15.21 10.57
CA PRO A 5 -15.53 15.09 9.30
C PRO A 5 -14.93 15.91 8.15
N GLU A 6 -14.15 16.95 8.45
CA GLU A 6 -13.43 17.75 7.45
C GLU A 6 -12.06 17.18 7.08
N ASP A 7 -11.53 16.23 7.87
CA ASP A 7 -10.29 15.52 7.58
C ASP A 7 -10.56 14.33 6.64
N TYR A 8 -10.85 14.68 5.38
CA TYR A 8 -10.98 13.70 4.30
C TYR A 8 -10.00 14.00 3.16
N SER A 9 -9.48 12.93 2.58
CA SER A 9 -8.66 12.98 1.37
C SER A 9 -9.34 12.20 0.25
N LYS A 10 -9.17 12.66 -0.99
CA LYS A 10 -9.72 12.01 -2.19
C LYS A 10 -8.58 11.40 -3.00
N LEU A 11 -8.75 10.14 -3.39
CA LEU A 11 -7.81 9.43 -4.24
C LEU A 11 -8.52 8.98 -5.52
N THR A 12 -7.98 9.34 -6.68
CA THR A 12 -8.48 8.84 -7.96
C THR A 12 -7.82 7.50 -8.28
N TYR A 13 -8.48 6.64 -9.05
CA TYR A 13 -7.90 5.37 -9.51
C TYR A 13 -6.55 5.56 -10.21
N LYS A 14 -6.40 6.64 -10.99
CA LYS A 14 -5.13 6.97 -11.65
C LYS A 14 -4.02 7.24 -10.64
N LYS A 15 -4.30 8.03 -9.60
CA LYS A 15 -3.31 8.34 -8.56
C LYS A 15 -2.99 7.11 -7.71
N LEU A 16 -4.01 6.33 -7.32
CA LEU A 16 -3.84 5.06 -6.62
C LEU A 16 -2.92 4.09 -7.40
N LEU A 17 -3.15 3.95 -8.71
CA LEU A 17 -2.32 3.11 -9.57
C LEU A 17 -0.87 3.61 -9.64
N GLN A 18 -0.67 4.93 -9.77
CA GLN A 18 0.67 5.52 -9.78
C GLN A 18 1.41 5.26 -8.47
N GLU A 19 0.79 5.55 -7.33
CA GLU A 19 1.38 5.31 -6.00
C GLU A 19 1.68 3.83 -5.75
N THR A 20 0.76 2.95 -6.15
CA THR A 20 0.95 1.49 -6.07
C THR A 20 2.17 1.04 -6.88
N CYS A 21 2.33 1.53 -8.11
CA CYS A 21 3.48 1.20 -8.95
C CYS A 21 4.79 1.70 -8.33
N MET A 22 4.81 2.93 -7.81
CA MET A 22 5.98 3.50 -7.15
C MET A 22 6.37 2.67 -5.92
N PHE A 23 5.41 2.35 -5.04
CA PHE A 23 5.67 1.60 -3.84
C PHE A 23 6.09 0.14 -4.14
N ALA A 24 5.49 -0.50 -5.15
CA ALA A 24 5.92 -1.82 -5.61
C ALA A 24 7.39 -1.84 -6.07
N ASN A 25 7.85 -0.78 -6.74
CA ASN A 25 9.25 -0.66 -7.15
C ASN A 25 10.19 -0.46 -5.94
N VAL A 26 9.74 0.25 -4.90
CA VAL A 26 10.48 0.36 -3.64
C VAL A 26 10.60 -1.01 -2.96
N LEU A 27 9.53 -1.79 -2.88
CA LEU A 27 9.58 -3.14 -2.31
C LEU A 27 10.57 -4.04 -3.08
N LYS A 28 10.55 -3.99 -4.42
CA LYS A 28 11.53 -4.70 -5.26
C LYS A 28 12.97 -4.25 -5.01
N SER A 29 13.22 -2.94 -4.88
CA SER A 29 14.58 -2.42 -4.61
C SER A 29 15.08 -2.78 -3.20
N LYS A 30 14.17 -3.03 -2.26
CA LYS A 30 14.45 -3.60 -0.95
C LYS A 30 14.60 -5.13 -0.95
N GLY A 31 14.54 -5.77 -2.12
CA GLY A 31 14.78 -7.19 -2.29
C GLY A 31 13.56 -8.08 -2.09
N VAL A 32 12.34 -7.51 -1.97
CA VAL A 32 11.12 -8.30 -1.84
C VAL A 32 10.82 -9.02 -3.15
N GLN A 33 10.66 -10.34 -3.06
CA GLN A 33 10.39 -11.23 -4.17
C GLN A 33 8.98 -11.84 -4.08
N LYS A 34 8.59 -12.52 -5.15
CA LYS A 34 7.34 -13.27 -5.18
C LYS A 34 7.38 -14.37 -4.11
N GLY A 35 6.34 -14.45 -3.30
CA GLY A 35 6.22 -15.41 -2.19
C GLY A 35 6.73 -14.89 -0.85
N ASP A 36 7.43 -13.75 -0.83
CA ASP A 36 7.83 -13.14 0.44
C ASP A 36 6.64 -12.61 1.23
N ARG A 37 6.80 -12.58 2.55
CA ARG A 37 5.77 -12.09 3.49
C ARG A 37 6.11 -10.67 3.92
N VAL A 38 5.17 -9.75 3.77
CA VAL A 38 5.29 -8.36 4.18
C VAL A 38 4.25 -8.07 5.25
N ALA A 39 4.71 -7.76 6.47
CA ALA A 39 3.83 -7.29 7.53
C ALA A 39 3.53 -5.80 7.33
N ILE A 40 2.25 -5.42 7.41
CA ILE A 40 1.79 -4.05 7.29
C ILE A 40 1.20 -3.66 8.63
N TYR A 41 1.85 -2.72 9.33
CA TYR A 41 1.39 -2.18 10.61
C TYR A 41 1.03 -0.71 10.43
N MET A 42 -0.20 -0.46 10.02
CA MET A 42 -0.72 0.88 9.71
C MET A 42 -2.20 1.00 10.09
N PRO A 43 -2.66 2.18 10.53
CA PRO A 43 -4.07 2.44 10.75
C PRO A 43 -4.85 2.51 9.43
N MET A 44 -6.17 2.68 9.51
CA MET A 44 -7.06 2.86 8.35
C MET A 44 -6.87 4.24 7.69
N ILE A 45 -5.85 4.36 6.84
CA ILE A 45 -5.50 5.55 6.02
C ILE A 45 -5.43 5.18 4.53
N LEU A 46 -5.34 6.17 3.64
CA LEU A 46 -5.36 5.94 2.18
C LEU A 46 -4.13 5.21 1.64
N GLU A 47 -3.01 5.24 2.37
CA GLU A 47 -1.77 4.56 2.05
C GLU A 47 -1.85 3.05 2.32
N LEU A 48 -2.77 2.61 3.18
CA LEU A 48 -2.99 1.21 3.48
C LEU A 48 -3.33 0.39 2.21
N PRO A 49 -4.34 0.76 1.39
CA PRO A 49 -4.60 0.04 0.14
C PRO A 49 -3.45 0.17 -0.86
N VAL A 50 -2.69 1.26 -0.88
CA VAL A 50 -1.48 1.39 -1.73
C VAL A 50 -0.47 0.30 -1.35
N ALA A 51 -0.20 0.11 -0.06
CA ALA A 51 0.74 -0.90 0.42
C ALA A 51 0.26 -2.33 0.15
N MET A 52 -1.02 -2.62 0.41
CA MET A 52 -1.61 -3.94 0.15
C MET A 52 -1.58 -4.31 -1.34
N LEU A 53 -1.97 -3.37 -2.21
CA LEU A 53 -1.98 -3.56 -3.66
C LEU A 53 -0.56 -3.67 -4.22
N ALA A 54 0.41 -2.93 -3.68
CA ALA A 54 1.80 -3.02 -4.10
C ALA A 54 2.40 -4.40 -3.77
N CYS A 55 2.13 -4.94 -2.57
CA CYS A 55 2.55 -6.30 -2.20
C CYS A 55 1.94 -7.33 -3.17
N THR A 56 0.64 -7.20 -3.43
CA THR A 56 -0.08 -8.08 -4.37
C THR A 56 0.48 -7.98 -5.80
N ARG A 57 0.81 -6.77 -6.26
CA ARG A 57 1.37 -6.51 -7.60
C ARG A 57 2.68 -7.22 -7.86
N ILE A 58 3.52 -7.39 -6.83
CA ILE A 58 4.81 -8.08 -6.94
C ILE A 58 4.72 -9.56 -6.57
N GLY A 59 3.53 -10.03 -6.17
CA GLY A 59 3.29 -11.41 -5.74
C GLY A 59 3.79 -11.72 -4.33
N ALA A 60 3.95 -10.70 -3.48
CA ALA A 60 4.22 -10.86 -2.07
C ALA A 60 2.92 -11.04 -1.27
N VAL A 61 2.97 -11.82 -0.20
CA VAL A 61 1.85 -12.05 0.71
C VAL A 61 1.87 -10.98 1.78
N HIS A 62 0.81 -10.16 1.86
CA HIS A 62 0.70 -9.13 2.88
C HIS A 62 -0.04 -9.67 4.12
N SER A 63 0.44 -9.30 5.30
CA SER A 63 -0.20 -9.57 6.59
C SER A 63 -0.46 -8.24 7.27
N VAL A 64 -1.72 -7.80 7.31
CA VAL A 64 -2.11 -6.56 7.99
C VAL A 64 -2.31 -6.84 9.48
N VAL A 65 -1.73 -6.01 10.33
CA VAL A 65 -1.77 -6.10 11.80
C VAL A 65 -2.32 -4.81 12.38
#